data_AF-A0A7S1CBN9-F1
#
_entry.id   AF-A0A7S1CBN9-F1
#
_cell.length_a   1.000
_cell.length_b   1.000
_cell.length_c   1.000
_cell.angle_alpha   90.00
_cell.angle_beta   90.00
_cell.angle_gamma   90.00
#
_symmetry.space_group_name_H-M   'P 1'
#
loop_
_entity.id
_entity.type
_entity.pdbx_description
1 polymer ?
#
loop_
_entity_poly.entity_id
_entity_poly.type
_entity_poly.pdbx_seq_one_letter_code
_entity_poly.pdbx_strand_id
1 'polypeptide(L)'
;MADDGGAGSAAVPGRKLKFRVCYCTSEDPEHPASALNHHGPSSRGWQTNRFSTFPQEVGLQLADGAARLVQLQLLSHQFKVATKVELFLGKGDAYRHASFKRLGYLTLDSNERSGYRARELKSVYVDAEASFLRLVVHKPHTNAHNLYNQVGFIAINVVGAPLPPG
;
A
#
# COMPACT_ATOMS: atom_id res chain seq x y z
N MET A 1 40.05 -20.77 -26.17
CA MET A 1 38.62 -20.92 -26.49
C MET A 1 37.88 -20.44 -25.26
N ALA A 2 37.28 -19.24 -25.36
CA ALA A 2 36.51 -18.65 -24.27
C ALA A 2 35.16 -19.37 -24.17
N ASP A 3 34.72 -19.68 -22.96
CA ASP A 3 33.34 -20.00 -22.67
C ASP A 3 32.83 -19.03 -21.60
N ASP A 4 31.83 -18.26 -22.01
CA ASP A 4 31.17 -17.16 -21.33
C ASP A 4 30.03 -17.74 -20.48
N GLY A 5 30.35 -18.15 -19.25
CA GLY A 5 29.39 -18.63 -18.28
C GLY A 5 28.66 -17.47 -17.62
N GLY A 6 27.64 -16.93 -18.31
CA GLY A 6 26.78 -15.86 -17.84
C GLY A 6 26.31 -16.08 -16.40
N ALA A 7 26.72 -15.17 -15.50
CA ALA A 7 26.22 -15.10 -14.15
C ALA A 7 24.73 -14.74 -14.20
N GLY A 8 23.87 -15.75 -14.14
CA GLY A 8 22.46 -15.58 -13.84
C GLY A 8 22.35 -14.79 -12.53
N SER A 9 21.90 -13.54 -12.61
CA SER A 9 21.64 -12.71 -11.45
C SER A 9 20.62 -13.44 -10.57
N ALA A 10 21.11 -14.06 -9.49
CA ALA A 10 20.24 -14.63 -8.48
C ALA A 10 19.38 -13.48 -7.95
N ALA A 11 18.05 -13.59 -8.12
CA ALA A 11 17.11 -12.61 -7.60
C ALA A 11 17.35 -12.48 -6.10
N VAL A 12 17.91 -11.34 -5.67
CA VAL A 12 18.08 -11.05 -4.25
C VAL A 12 16.69 -11.09 -3.62
N PRO A 13 16.43 -11.98 -2.63
CA PRO A 13 15.12 -12.03 -1.99
C PRO A 13 14.84 -10.66 -1.37
N GLY A 14 13.72 -10.05 -1.77
CA GLY A 14 13.36 -8.71 -1.32
C GLY A 14 13.15 -8.67 0.19
N ARG A 15 13.60 -7.59 0.83
CA ARG A 15 13.34 -7.30 2.25
C ARG A 15 12.13 -6.39 2.40
N LYS A 16 11.53 -6.36 3.59
CA LYS A 16 10.53 -5.33 3.91
C LYS A 16 11.20 -3.95 3.89
N LEU A 17 10.71 -3.07 3.03
CA LEU A 17 11.18 -1.70 2.89
C LEU A 17 10.46 -0.79 3.88
N LYS A 18 11.20 0.14 4.48
CA LYS A 18 10.63 1.21 5.29
C LYS A 18 10.06 2.29 4.38
N PHE A 19 8.96 2.88 4.78
CA PHE A 19 8.36 4.04 4.12
C PHE A 19 7.83 5.01 5.18
N ARG A 20 7.49 6.21 4.72
CA ARG A 20 6.66 7.17 5.44
C ARG A 20 5.42 7.52 4.63
N VAL A 21 4.27 7.64 5.28
CA VAL A 21 3.13 8.32 4.68
C VAL A 21 3.50 9.80 4.51
N CYS A 22 3.42 10.28 3.27
CA CYS A 22 3.77 11.63 2.89
C CYS A 22 2.57 12.43 2.35
N TYR A 23 1.45 11.75 2.11
CA TYR A 23 0.19 12.35 1.67
C TYR A 23 -0.99 11.48 2.08
N CYS A 24 -2.10 12.10 2.47
CA CYS A 24 -3.40 11.45 2.54
C CYS A 24 -4.48 12.47 2.19
N THR A 25 -5.57 12.02 1.55
CA THR A 25 -6.71 12.90 1.25
C THR A 25 -7.52 13.21 2.51
N SER A 26 -7.70 12.20 3.36
CA SER A 26 -8.37 12.34 4.64
C SER A 26 -7.91 11.27 5.61
N GLU A 27 -8.17 11.51 6.88
CA GLU A 27 -7.90 10.56 7.96
C GLU A 27 -8.88 10.78 9.10
N ASP A 28 -9.31 9.68 9.74
CA ASP A 28 -10.00 9.73 11.02
C ASP A 28 -8.98 10.11 12.11
N PRO A 29 -9.25 11.09 12.99
CA PRO A 29 -8.32 11.49 14.05
C PRO A 29 -7.86 10.37 14.98
N GLU A 30 -8.68 9.33 15.18
CA GLU A 30 -8.32 8.16 16.01
C GLU A 30 -7.48 7.13 15.25
N HIS A 31 -7.42 7.25 13.92
CA HIS A 31 -6.75 6.35 12.99
C HIS A 31 -6.00 7.13 11.89
N PRO A 32 -5.03 7.97 12.27
CA PRO A 32 -4.32 8.85 11.35
C PRO A 32 -3.45 8.04 10.37
N ALA A 33 -3.18 8.60 9.19
CA ALA A 33 -2.40 7.94 8.16
C ALA A 33 -0.97 7.65 8.62
N SER A 34 -0.41 8.50 9.50
CA SER A 34 0.89 8.30 10.15
C SER A 34 1.00 7.00 10.96
N ALA A 35 -0.12 6.41 11.39
CA ALA A 35 -0.13 5.12 12.07
C ALA A 35 0.36 3.97 11.17
N LEU A 36 0.23 4.09 9.84
CA LEU A 36 0.76 3.12 8.88
C LEU A 36 2.28 3.03 8.87
N ASN A 37 2.98 4.06 9.38
CA ASN A 37 4.44 4.05 9.50
C ASN A 37 4.95 3.04 10.55
N HIS A 38 4.07 2.58 11.44
CA HIS A 38 4.42 1.71 12.56
C HIS A 38 3.82 0.33 12.37
N HIS A 39 4.69 -0.68 12.38
CA HIS A 39 4.29 -2.08 12.33
C HIS A 39 4.40 -2.71 13.72
N GLY A 40 3.29 -3.21 14.23
CA GLY A 40 3.27 -3.93 15.49
C GLY A 40 1.86 -4.41 15.85
N PRO A 41 1.73 -5.26 16.88
CA PRO A 41 0.44 -5.80 17.32
C PRO A 41 -0.57 -4.72 17.73
N SER A 42 -0.08 -3.57 18.19
CA SER A 42 -0.89 -2.42 18.60
C SER A 42 -1.19 -1.44 17.46
N SER A 43 -0.69 -1.68 16.24
CA SER A 43 -0.93 -0.78 15.12
C SER A 43 -2.41 -0.75 14.77
N ARG A 44 -2.99 0.45 14.86
CA ARG A 44 -4.40 0.70 14.55
C ARG A 44 -4.63 1.04 13.08
N GLY A 45 -3.54 1.29 12.35
CA GLY A 45 -3.56 1.66 10.94
C GLY A 45 -4.30 2.96 10.65
N TRP A 46 -4.65 3.14 9.38
CA TRP A 46 -5.32 4.31 8.85
C TRP A 46 -6.80 4.02 8.55
N GLN A 47 -7.64 5.02 8.74
CA GLN A 47 -9.02 5.04 8.22
C GLN A 47 -9.31 6.39 7.57
N THR A 48 -10.12 6.39 6.51
CA THR A 48 -10.64 7.64 5.93
C THR A 48 -11.49 8.39 6.95
N ASN A 49 -11.73 9.69 6.74
CA ASN A 49 -12.76 10.40 7.51
C ASN A 49 -14.13 9.73 7.37
N ARG A 50 -14.98 9.90 8.39
CA ARG A 50 -16.39 9.48 8.33
C ARG A 50 -17.09 10.17 7.16
N PHE A 51 -17.92 9.41 6.44
CA PHE A 51 -18.71 9.87 5.29
C PHE A 51 -17.88 10.53 4.17
N SER A 52 -16.64 10.05 3.97
CA SER A 52 -15.76 10.55 2.90
C SER A 52 -16.37 10.36 1.51
N THR A 53 -16.11 11.32 0.62
CA THR A 53 -16.31 11.14 -0.82
C THR A 53 -15.17 10.30 -1.40
N PHE A 54 -15.47 9.38 -2.31
CA PHE A 54 -14.45 8.50 -2.91
C PHE A 54 -14.20 8.87 -4.38
N PRO A 55 -12.99 8.66 -4.91
CA PRO A 55 -11.86 7.96 -4.28
C PRO A 55 -11.08 8.81 -3.26
N GLN A 56 -10.32 8.13 -2.41
CA GLN A 56 -9.40 8.69 -1.42
C GLN A 56 -7.97 8.27 -1.76
N GLU A 57 -6.96 9.06 -1.41
CA GLU A 57 -5.56 8.78 -1.72
C GLU A 57 -4.71 8.61 -0.45
N VAL A 58 -3.79 7.64 -0.50
CA VAL A 58 -2.68 7.50 0.46
C VAL A 58 -1.36 7.43 -0.31
N GLY A 59 -0.44 8.34 0.01
CA GLY A 59 0.87 8.45 -0.60
C GLY A 59 1.98 8.01 0.33
N LEU A 60 2.81 7.07 -0.12
CA LEU A 60 3.94 6.52 0.61
C LEU A 60 5.24 6.94 -0.08
N GLN A 61 6.22 7.38 0.70
CA GLN A 61 7.59 7.61 0.25
C GLN A 61 8.51 6.57 0.87
N LEU A 62 9.31 5.91 0.04
CA LEU A 62 10.32 4.96 0.52
C LEU A 62 11.40 5.71 1.31
N ALA A 63 11.75 5.17 2.48
CA ALA A 63 12.63 5.86 3.43
C ALA A 63 14.11 5.83 3.01
N ASP A 64 14.54 4.73 2.37
CA ASP A 64 15.94 4.52 1.95
C ASP A 64 16.19 5.05 0.52
N GLY A 65 15.30 5.88 -0.03
CA GLY A 65 15.35 6.33 -1.42
C GLY A 65 14.66 5.38 -2.39
N ALA A 66 15.00 5.48 -3.68
CA ALA A 66 14.39 4.66 -4.72
C ALA A 66 14.71 3.16 -4.50
N ALA A 67 13.75 2.30 -4.79
CA ALA A 67 13.89 0.85 -4.64
C ALA A 67 13.21 0.12 -5.78
N ARG A 68 13.68 -1.10 -6.08
CA ARG A 68 12.95 -2.07 -6.90
C ARG A 68 11.97 -2.82 -6.00
N LEU A 69 10.68 -2.61 -6.24
CA LEU A 69 9.60 -3.26 -5.51
C LEU A 69 9.30 -4.61 -6.14
N VAL A 70 9.10 -5.61 -5.27
CA VAL A 70 8.79 -7.00 -5.63
C VAL A 70 7.36 -7.37 -5.21
N GLN A 71 6.89 -6.84 -4.08
CA GLN A 71 5.57 -7.17 -3.54
C GLN A 71 4.98 -6.02 -2.73
N LEU A 72 3.67 -5.84 -2.83
CA LEU A 72 2.88 -5.01 -1.94
C LEU A 72 1.86 -5.88 -1.23
N GLN A 73 1.68 -5.67 0.08
CA GLN A 73 0.67 -6.34 0.87
C GLN A 73 -0.21 -5.32 1.60
N LEU A 74 -1.52 -5.48 1.51
CA LEU A 74 -2.52 -4.64 2.17
C LEU A 74 -3.31 -5.49 3.16
N LEU A 75 -3.21 -5.18 4.45
CA LEU A 75 -4.04 -5.78 5.48
C LEU A 75 -5.27 -4.88 5.71
N SER A 76 -6.43 -5.30 5.21
CA SER A 76 -7.66 -4.54 5.34
C SER A 76 -8.27 -4.65 6.73
N HIS A 77 -8.92 -3.57 7.17
CA HIS A 77 -9.83 -3.63 8.32
C HIS A 77 -11.01 -4.55 8.00
N GLN A 78 -11.48 -5.34 8.97
CA GLN A 78 -12.40 -6.47 8.76
C GLN A 78 -13.80 -6.11 8.24
N PHE A 79 -14.30 -4.89 8.48
CA PHE A 79 -15.59 -4.40 7.95
C PHE A 79 -15.51 -3.04 7.23
N LYS A 80 -14.32 -2.43 7.15
CA LYS A 80 -14.11 -1.15 6.44
C LYS A 80 -13.31 -1.41 5.17
N VAL A 81 -13.76 -2.40 4.40
CA VAL A 81 -13.00 -2.99 3.30
C VAL A 81 -13.27 -2.21 2.01
N ALA A 82 -12.22 -1.74 1.33
CA ALA A 82 -12.36 -1.06 0.04
C ALA A 82 -12.86 -2.02 -1.05
N THR A 83 -13.75 -1.56 -1.93
CA THR A 83 -14.14 -2.36 -3.11
C THR A 83 -13.00 -2.52 -4.12
N LYS A 84 -12.16 -1.49 -4.25
CA LYS A 84 -11.06 -1.42 -5.22
C LYS A 84 -9.96 -0.51 -4.71
N VAL A 85 -8.70 -0.89 -4.98
CA VAL A 85 -7.53 -0.05 -4.75
C VAL A 85 -6.70 -0.03 -6.03
N GLU A 86 -6.49 1.15 -6.59
CA GLU A 86 -5.59 1.33 -7.73
C GLU A 86 -4.19 1.68 -7.23
N LEU A 87 -3.18 1.15 -7.90
CA LEU A 87 -1.78 1.25 -7.52
C LEU A 87 -1.01 2.03 -8.57
N PHE A 88 -0.25 3.02 -8.10
CA PHE A 88 0.66 3.80 -8.93
C PHE A 88 2.03 3.84 -8.28
N LEU A 89 3.07 3.81 -9.11
CA LEU A 89 4.46 3.99 -8.69
C LEU A 89 4.98 5.32 -9.21
N GLY A 90 5.58 6.11 -8.33
CA GLY A 90 6.12 7.43 -8.63
C GLY A 90 7.64 7.43 -8.58
N LYS A 91 8.27 8.12 -9.54
CA LYS A 91 9.70 8.48 -9.54
C LYS A 91 9.87 10.00 -9.43
N GLY A 92 10.84 10.45 -8.64
CA GLY A 92 11.17 11.87 -8.43
C GLY A 92 11.60 12.15 -6.99
N ASP A 93 11.78 13.44 -6.69
CA ASP A 93 12.29 13.90 -5.38
C ASP A 93 11.18 14.31 -4.40
N ALA A 94 10.03 14.74 -4.94
CA ALA A 94 8.89 15.20 -4.16
C ALA A 94 7.59 14.55 -4.62
N TYR A 95 6.77 14.05 -3.69
CA TYR A 95 5.54 13.31 -3.98
C TYR A 95 4.59 14.05 -4.92
N ARG A 96 4.41 15.36 -4.72
CA ARG A 96 3.49 16.20 -5.52
C ARG A 96 3.93 16.36 -6.98
N HIS A 97 5.22 16.21 -7.26
CA HIS A 97 5.80 16.41 -8.59
C HIS A 97 6.33 15.11 -9.21
N ALA A 98 6.22 13.99 -8.49
CA ALA A 98 6.69 12.70 -8.98
C ALA A 98 5.89 12.26 -10.20
N SER A 99 6.57 11.63 -11.16
CA SER A 99 5.94 11.04 -12.33
C SER A 99 5.35 9.69 -11.95
N PHE A 100 4.02 9.61 -11.86
CA PHE A 100 3.30 8.38 -11.49
C PHE A 100 2.87 7.56 -12.70
N LYS A 101 3.22 6.27 -12.68
CA LYS A 101 2.71 5.26 -13.61
C LYS A 101 1.71 4.36 -12.90
N ARG A 102 0.52 4.20 -13.48
CA ARG A 102 -0.48 3.21 -13.02
C ARG A 102 0.03 1.80 -13.29
N LEU A 103 0.07 0.97 -12.25
CA LEU A 103 0.38 -0.46 -12.39
C LEU A 103 -0.87 -1.29 -12.68
N GLY A 104 -1.98 -0.94 -12.05
CA GLY A 104 -3.21 -1.71 -12.11
C GLY A 104 -4.06 -1.47 -10.86
N TYR A 105 -4.90 -2.44 -10.52
CA TYR A 105 -5.74 -2.39 -9.34
C TYR A 105 -5.92 -3.78 -8.74
N LEU A 106 -6.35 -3.80 -7.48
CA LEU A 106 -6.81 -4.99 -6.79
C LEU A 106 -8.21 -4.74 -6.23
N THR A 107 -8.97 -5.82 -6.11
CA THR A 107 -10.23 -5.87 -5.36
C THR A 107 -10.01 -6.67 -4.08
N LEU A 108 -10.72 -6.27 -3.04
CA LEU A 108 -10.77 -6.96 -1.75
C LEU A 108 -12.14 -7.61 -1.59
N ASP A 109 -12.19 -8.72 -0.85
CA ASP A 109 -13.43 -9.42 -0.54
C ASP A 109 -14.24 -8.62 0.49
N SER A 110 -15.56 -8.61 0.36
CA SER A 110 -16.47 -7.97 1.32
C SER A 110 -16.26 -8.44 2.77
N ASN A 111 -15.71 -9.65 2.92
CA ASN A 111 -15.47 -10.36 4.16
C ASN A 111 -16.76 -10.79 4.88
N GLU A 112 -17.89 -10.81 4.16
CA GLU A 112 -19.18 -11.34 4.60
C GLU A 112 -19.10 -12.80 5.06
N ARG A 113 -18.31 -13.62 4.35
CA ARG A 113 -18.16 -15.05 4.64
C ARG A 113 -17.59 -15.32 6.04
N SER A 114 -16.78 -14.41 6.57
CA SER A 114 -16.23 -14.53 7.93
C SER A 114 -17.11 -13.87 9.00
N GLY A 115 -18.28 -13.34 8.63
CA GLY A 115 -19.08 -12.48 9.48
C GLY A 115 -18.34 -11.20 9.89
N TYR A 116 -17.47 -10.69 9.01
CA TYR A 116 -16.64 -9.50 9.24
C TYR A 116 -15.69 -9.58 10.44
N ARG A 117 -15.23 -10.78 10.79
CA ARG A 117 -14.33 -11.01 11.95
C ARG A 117 -12.87 -11.20 11.54
N ALA A 118 -12.62 -11.77 10.37
CA ALA A 118 -11.27 -11.98 9.86
C ALA A 118 -10.74 -10.71 9.17
N ARG A 119 -9.43 -10.51 9.12
CA ARG A 119 -8.83 -9.47 8.27
C ARG A 119 -8.35 -10.10 6.97
N GLU A 120 -8.58 -9.45 5.84
CA GLU A 120 -8.01 -9.88 4.56
C GLU A 120 -6.60 -9.29 4.40
N LEU A 121 -5.61 -10.14 4.14
CA LEU A 121 -4.28 -9.74 3.67
C LEU A 121 -4.20 -9.98 2.15
N LYS A 122 -4.31 -8.91 1.36
CA LYS A 122 -4.13 -9.00 -0.09
C LYS A 122 -2.68 -8.78 -0.45
N SER A 123 -2.07 -9.70 -1.20
CA SER A 123 -0.72 -9.56 -1.74
C SER A 123 -0.76 -9.39 -3.25
N VAL A 124 0.04 -8.47 -3.78
CA VAL A 124 0.26 -8.32 -5.22
C VAL A 124 1.76 -8.30 -5.50
N TYR A 125 2.15 -9.01 -6.55
CA TYR A 125 3.52 -8.98 -7.05
C TYR A 125 3.67 -7.82 -8.01
N VAL A 126 4.77 -7.11 -7.85
CA VAL A 126 5.17 -5.97 -8.68
C VAL A 126 6.62 -6.19 -9.06
N ASP A 127 7.06 -5.67 -10.20
CA ASP A 127 8.48 -5.68 -10.55
C ASP A 127 8.82 -4.35 -11.21
N ALA A 128 9.05 -3.34 -10.38
CA ALA A 128 9.25 -1.98 -10.85
C ALA A 128 9.98 -1.12 -9.82
N GLU A 129 10.73 -0.14 -10.33
CA GLU A 129 11.41 0.84 -9.51
C GLU A 129 10.53 2.03 -9.15
N ALA A 130 10.60 2.49 -7.92
CA ALA A 130 9.86 3.66 -7.44
C ALA A 130 10.56 4.36 -6.29
N SER A 131 10.29 5.65 -6.12
CA SER A 131 10.53 6.42 -4.90
C SER A 131 9.26 6.56 -4.06
N PHE A 132 8.09 6.47 -4.72
CA PHE A 132 6.79 6.67 -4.12
C PHE A 132 5.78 5.59 -4.54
N LEU A 133 4.84 5.29 -3.66
CA LEU A 133 3.61 4.56 -3.98
C LEU A 133 2.43 5.50 -3.77
N ARG A 134 1.45 5.43 -4.67
CA ARG A 134 0.15 6.06 -4.51
C ARG A 134 -0.92 4.99 -4.57
N LEU A 135 -1.73 4.92 -3.52
CA LEU A 135 -2.91 4.08 -3.44
C LEU A 135 -4.13 4.97 -3.64
N VAL A 136 -4.90 4.70 -4.69
CA VAL A 136 -6.21 5.34 -4.91
C VAL A 136 -7.29 4.36 -4.48
N VAL A 137 -7.92 4.68 -3.37
CA VAL A 137 -8.81 3.83 -2.59
C VAL A 137 -10.26 4.18 -2.91
N HIS A 138 -11.03 3.22 -3.41
CA HIS A 138 -12.43 3.41 -3.74
C HIS A 138 -13.34 3.08 -2.54
N LYS A 139 -14.63 3.42 -2.68
CA LYS A 139 -15.67 3.23 -1.65
C LYS A 139 -15.64 1.85 -0.98
N PRO A 140 -16.08 1.71 0.28
CA PRO A 140 -16.10 0.43 0.94
C PRO A 140 -17.24 -0.46 0.43
N HIS A 141 -17.12 -1.77 0.69
CA HIS A 141 -18.27 -2.68 0.63
C HIS A 141 -19.30 -2.27 1.69
N THR A 142 -20.58 -2.21 1.30
CA THR A 142 -21.67 -1.83 2.21
C THR A 142 -21.95 -2.96 3.19
N ASN A 143 -22.04 -2.65 4.48
CA ASN A 143 -22.41 -3.60 5.53
C ASN A 143 -22.92 -2.87 6.78
N ALA A 144 -23.58 -3.61 7.67
CA ALA A 144 -24.19 -3.06 8.89
C ALA A 144 -23.18 -2.60 9.96
N HIS A 145 -21.90 -3.00 9.88
CA HIS A 145 -20.88 -2.62 10.86
C HIS A 145 -20.15 -1.32 10.48
N ASN A 146 -20.17 -0.95 9.20
CA ASN A 146 -19.52 0.27 8.69
C ASN A 146 -20.50 1.44 8.59
N LEU A 147 -21.05 1.86 9.73
CA LEU A 147 -22.07 2.91 9.83
C LEU A 147 -21.64 4.26 9.23
N TYR A 148 -20.33 4.50 9.14
CA TYR A 148 -19.76 5.78 8.71
C TYR A 148 -19.20 5.76 7.28
N ASN A 149 -19.42 4.67 6.51
CA ASN A 149 -18.94 4.53 5.14
C ASN A 149 -17.43 4.81 5.00
N GLN A 150 -16.62 4.23 5.89
CA GLN A 150 -15.17 4.41 5.90
C GLN A 150 -14.44 3.27 5.19
N VAL A 151 -13.23 3.54 4.71
CA VAL A 151 -12.25 2.49 4.39
C VAL A 151 -11.12 2.53 5.42
N GLY A 152 -10.58 1.36 5.78
CA GLY A 152 -9.44 1.26 6.67
C GLY A 152 -8.41 0.20 6.27
N PHE A 153 -7.13 0.56 6.42
CA PHE A 153 -6.01 -0.38 6.31
C PHE A 153 -5.30 -0.47 7.65
N ILE A 154 -5.14 -1.68 8.16
CA ILE A 154 -4.42 -1.95 9.40
C ILE A 154 -2.91 -1.84 9.16
N ALA A 155 -2.43 -2.35 8.03
CA ALA A 155 -1.02 -2.32 7.68
C ALA A 155 -0.82 -2.35 6.16
N ILE A 156 0.28 -1.76 5.71
CA ILE A 156 0.78 -1.86 4.34
C ILE A 156 2.23 -2.34 4.40
N ASN A 157 2.57 -3.42 3.71
CA ASN A 157 3.96 -3.87 3.60
C ASN A 157 4.46 -3.70 2.18
N VAL A 158 5.62 -3.08 2.02
CA VAL A 158 6.34 -3.00 0.75
C VAL A 158 7.56 -3.92 0.85
N VAL A 159 7.75 -4.82 -0.11
CA VAL A 159 8.89 -5.74 -0.16
C VAL A 159 9.68 -5.47 -1.43
N GLY A 160 11.01 -5.43 -1.33
CA GLY A 160 11.89 -5.15 -2.45
C GLY A 160 13.34 -4.97 -2.04
N ALA A 161 14.12 -4.30 -2.88
CA ALA A 161 15.53 -3.99 -2.63
C ALA A 161 15.81 -2.50 -2.92
N PRO A 162 16.45 -1.76 -2.01
CA PRO A 162 16.91 -0.40 -2.31
C PRO A 162 17.81 -0.38 -3.54
N LEU A 163 17.70 0.68 -4.35
CA LEU A 163 18.64 0.93 -5.42
C LEU A 163 19.91 1.59 -4.84
N PRO A 164 21.08 1.43 -5.49
CA PRO A 164 22.26 2.20 -5.14
C PRO A 164 21.97 3.71 -5.21
N PRO A 165 22.63 4.53 -4.38
CA PRO A 165 22.63 5.97 -4.60
C PRO A 165 23.14 6.25 -6.01
N GLY A 166 22.38 7.05 -6.77
CA GLY A 166 22.79 7.54 -8.10
C GLY A 166 23.84 8.64 -8.02
#